data_AF-A0A9E6DAQ2-F1
#
_entry.id   AF-A0A9E6DAQ2-F1
#
_cell.length_a   1.000
_cell.length_b   1.000
_cell.length_c   1.000
_cell.angle_alpha   90.00
_cell.angle_beta   90.00
_cell.angle_gamma   90.00
#
_symmetry.space_group_name_H-M   'P 1'
#
loop_
_entity.id
_entity.type
_entity.pdbx_description
1 polymer ?
#
loop_
_entity_poly.entity_id
_entity_poly.type
_entity_poly.pdbx_seq_one_letter_code
_entity_poly.pdbx_strand_id
1 'polypeptide(L)'
;MIAYVPSHLHAKVVALSKKQGLTQSSVIEDALAVYFSVSSHHERDAALIKRQDEMIRQMSRIERDQNAVMEMADMLAWYQLAFAPPMTPEQKQAAKARANSGVESFRSHVAERINSGRKLLGEALADAVFSEDDFAQIEHPPVAAE
;
A
#
# COMPACT_ATOMS: atom_id res chain seq x y z
N MET A 1 20.04 43.61 -27.94
CA MET A 1 19.54 42.76 -29.04
C MET A 1 18.11 43.19 -29.34
N ILE A 2 17.78 43.61 -30.55
CA ILE A 2 16.39 43.98 -30.92
C ILE A 2 15.77 42.73 -31.56
N ALA A 3 14.83 42.10 -30.86
CA ALA A 3 14.08 40.96 -31.36
C ALA A 3 12.75 41.42 -31.93
N TYR A 4 12.38 40.93 -33.12
CA TYR A 4 11.10 41.24 -33.74
C TYR A 4 9.97 40.42 -33.08
N VAL A 5 8.89 41.11 -32.70
CA VAL A 5 7.67 40.49 -32.17
C VAL A 5 6.52 40.79 -33.14
N PRO A 6 5.85 39.77 -33.72
CA PRO A 6 4.69 39.97 -34.58
C PRO A 6 3.57 40.76 -33.89
N SER A 7 2.84 41.59 -34.66
CA SER A 7 1.83 42.52 -34.14
C SER A 7 0.76 41.87 -33.24
N HIS A 8 0.36 40.63 -33.55
CA HIS A 8 -0.62 39.89 -32.77
C HIS A 8 -0.09 39.42 -31.39
N LEU A 9 1.21 39.11 -31.27
CA LEU A 9 1.84 38.76 -29.99
C LEU A 9 2.09 40.01 -29.15
N HIS A 10 2.54 41.10 -29.78
CA HIS A 10 2.69 42.38 -29.09
C HIS A 10 1.36 42.85 -28.48
N ALA A 11 0.25 42.75 -29.23
CA ALA A 11 -1.08 43.06 -28.72
C ALA A 11 -1.47 42.22 -27.48
N LYS A 12 -1.12 40.93 -27.46
CA LYS A 12 -1.34 40.05 -26.31
C LYS A 12 -0.51 40.46 -25.09
N VAL A 13 0.77 40.81 -25.30
CA VAL A 13 1.64 41.29 -24.22
C VAL A 13 1.10 42.58 -23.61
N VAL A 14 0.70 43.55 -24.44
CA VAL A 14 0.09 44.82 -23.98
C VAL A 14 -1.21 44.59 -23.20
N ALA A 15 -2.05 43.67 -23.67
CA ALA A 15 -3.30 43.33 -23.00
C ALA A 15 -3.05 42.66 -21.64
N LEU A 16 -2.11 41.70 -21.58
CA LEU A 16 -1.72 41.02 -20.35
C LEU A 16 -1.06 41.96 -19.34
N SER A 17 -0.17 42.83 -19.80
CA SER A 17 0.53 43.79 -18.96
C SER A 17 -0.48 44.75 -18.29
N LYS A 18 -1.45 45.26 -19.06
CA LYS A 18 -2.54 46.10 -18.54
C LYS A 18 -3.45 45.34 -17.57
N LYS A 19 -3.78 44.09 -17.87
CA LYS A 19 -4.66 43.26 -17.03
C LYS A 19 -4.04 42.92 -15.68
N GLN A 20 -2.73 42.64 -15.65
CA GLN A 20 -2.02 42.22 -14.43
C GLN A 20 -1.31 43.38 -13.71
N GLY A 21 -1.33 44.60 -14.26
CA GLY A 21 -0.60 45.74 -13.70
C GLY A 21 0.92 45.63 -13.81
N LEU A 22 1.42 44.80 -14.74
CA LEU A 22 2.85 44.55 -14.95
C LEU A 22 3.40 45.37 -16.13
N THR A 23 4.73 45.48 -16.20
CA THR A 23 5.39 46.04 -17.37
C THR A 23 5.39 45.02 -18.52
N GLN A 24 5.43 45.49 -19.76
CA GLN A 24 5.52 44.59 -20.92
C GLN A 24 6.80 43.76 -20.89
N SER A 25 7.92 44.34 -20.43
CA SER A 25 9.18 43.62 -20.24
C SER A 25 9.06 42.49 -19.24
N SER A 26 8.41 42.71 -18.09
CA SER A 26 8.18 41.66 -17.08
C SER A 26 7.34 40.51 -17.64
N VAL A 27 6.28 40.81 -18.40
CA VAL A 27 5.47 39.77 -19.06
C VAL A 27 6.29 38.96 -20.07
N ILE A 28 7.21 39.61 -20.79
CA ILE A 28 8.10 38.94 -21.76
C ILE A 28 9.16 38.10 -21.02
N GLU A 29 9.76 38.62 -19.95
CA GLU A 29 10.74 37.92 -19.12
C GLU A 29 10.15 36.64 -18.51
N ASP A 30 8.96 36.71 -17.91
CA ASP A 30 8.28 35.55 -17.35
C ASP A 30 7.95 34.52 -18.44
N ALA A 31 7.46 34.97 -19.60
CA ALA A 31 7.15 34.07 -20.71
C ALA A 31 8.41 33.35 -21.24
N LEU A 32 9.55 34.04 -21.30
CA LEU A 32 10.82 33.45 -21.69
C LEU A 32 11.37 32.50 -20.61
N ALA A 33 11.25 32.86 -19.33
CA ALA A 33 11.62 31.98 -18.22
C ALA A 33 10.82 30.68 -18.25
N VAL A 34 9.50 30.76 -18.48
CA VAL A 34 8.66 29.58 -18.70
C VAL A 34 9.14 28.82 -19.94
N TYR A 35 9.29 29.47 -21.09
CA TYR A 35 9.72 28.81 -22.33
C TYR A 35 11.04 28.04 -22.18
N PHE A 36 12.05 28.63 -21.53
CA PHE A 36 13.33 27.95 -21.30
C PHE A 36 13.21 26.83 -20.25
N SER A 37 12.29 26.94 -19.30
CA SER A 37 12.00 25.86 -18.35
C SER A 37 11.31 24.65 -18.99
N VAL A 38 10.59 24.82 -20.09
CA VAL A 38 9.79 23.75 -20.75
C VAL A 38 10.63 22.50 -21.05
N SER A 39 11.87 22.67 -21.52
CA SER A 39 12.78 21.54 -21.78
C SER A 39 13.07 20.71 -20.52
N SER A 40 13.33 21.38 -19.39
CA SER A 40 13.55 20.74 -18.09
C SER A 40 12.28 20.12 -17.50
N HIS A 41 11.10 20.65 -17.85
CA HIS A 41 9.81 20.07 -17.46
C HIS A 41 9.52 18.80 -18.24
N HIS A 42 9.78 18.77 -19.55
CA HIS A 42 9.56 17.57 -20.37
C HIS A 42 10.36 16.35 -19.90
N GLU A 43 11.62 16.52 -19.52
CA GLU A 43 12.43 15.41 -19.00
C GLU A 43 11.88 14.88 -17.66
N ARG A 44 11.44 15.78 -16.78
CA ARG A 44 10.80 15.41 -15.50
C ARG A 44 9.46 14.71 -15.74
N ASP A 45 8.64 15.22 -16.64
CA ASP A 45 7.34 14.65 -16.98
C ASP A 45 7.50 13.25 -17.58
N ALA A 46 8.49 13.05 -18.47
CA ALA A 46 8.81 11.74 -19.02
C ALA A 46 9.26 10.75 -17.92
N ALA A 47 10.08 11.19 -16.96
CA ALA A 47 10.48 10.37 -15.82
C ALA A 47 9.29 10.01 -14.91
N LEU A 48 8.35 10.95 -14.70
CA LEU A 48 7.13 10.71 -13.94
C LEU A 48 6.20 9.70 -14.63
N ILE A 49 6.00 9.84 -15.94
CA ILE A 49 5.20 8.88 -16.74
C ILE A 49 5.83 7.49 -16.64
N LYS A 50 7.15 7.37 -16.83
CA LYS A 50 7.86 6.08 -16.70
C LYS A 50 7.66 5.46 -15.31
N ARG A 51 7.80 6.26 -14.25
CA ARG A 51 7.58 5.80 -12.87
C ARG A 51 6.12 5.38 -12.65
N GLN A 52 5.16 6.09 -13.23
CA GLN A 52 3.75 5.74 -13.16
C GLN A 52 3.48 4.40 -13.82
N ASP A 53 4.03 4.17 -15.00
CA ASP A 53 3.92 2.89 -15.71
C ASP A 53 4.52 1.73 -14.89
N GLU A 54 5.65 1.98 -14.22
CA GLU A 54 6.25 0.99 -13.32
C GLU A 54 5.36 0.69 -12.11
N MET A 55 4.75 1.70 -11.49
CA MET A 55 3.79 1.51 -10.39
C MET A 55 2.55 0.74 -10.84
N ILE A 56 2.00 1.04 -12.02
CA ILE A 56 0.84 0.31 -12.56
C ILE A 56 1.19 -1.16 -12.79
N ARG A 57 2.37 -1.46 -13.35
CA ARG A 57 2.85 -2.85 -13.50
C ARG A 57 3.04 -3.55 -12.16
N GLN A 58 3.54 -2.85 -11.15
CA GLN A 58 3.65 -3.40 -9.79
C GLN A 58 2.29 -3.68 -9.18
N MET A 59 1.33 -2.76 -9.33
CA MET A 59 -0.04 -2.93 -8.84
C MET A 59 -0.71 -4.15 -9.47
N SER A 60 -0.60 -4.31 -10.79
CA SER A 60 -1.15 -5.50 -11.49
C SER A 60 -0.49 -6.81 -11.06
N ARG A 61 0.78 -6.79 -10.64
CA ARG A 61 1.41 -7.97 -10.03
C ARG A 61 0.84 -8.24 -8.64
N ILE A 62 0.71 -7.20 -7.80
CA ILE A 62 0.12 -7.32 -6.47
C ILE A 62 -1.32 -7.84 -6.54
N GLU A 63 -2.13 -7.37 -7.48
CA GLU A 63 -3.49 -7.86 -7.68
C GLU A 63 -3.51 -9.36 -8.03
N ARG A 64 -2.61 -9.82 -8.90
CA ARG A 64 -2.49 -11.25 -9.23
C ARG A 64 -2.03 -12.07 -8.04
N ASP A 65 -1.02 -11.60 -7.31
CA ASP A 65 -0.52 -12.28 -6.11
C ASP A 65 -1.61 -12.33 -5.03
N GLN A 66 -2.39 -11.26 -4.88
CA GLN A 66 -3.53 -11.20 -3.95
C GLN A 66 -4.63 -12.19 -4.34
N ASN A 67 -4.97 -12.29 -5.63
CA ASN A 67 -5.93 -13.29 -6.11
C ASN A 67 -5.45 -14.72 -5.81
N ALA A 68 -4.18 -15.02 -6.04
CA ALA A 68 -3.61 -16.33 -5.71
C ALA A 68 -3.67 -16.62 -4.20
N VAL A 69 -3.41 -15.62 -3.35
CA VAL A 69 -3.55 -15.76 -1.88
C VAL A 69 -5.00 -15.99 -1.48
N MET A 70 -5.97 -15.31 -2.11
CA MET A 70 -7.39 -15.53 -1.85
C MET A 70 -7.83 -16.93 -2.26
N GLU A 71 -7.41 -17.42 -3.43
CA GLU A 71 -7.69 -18.80 -3.86
C GLU A 71 -7.10 -19.84 -2.89
N MET A 72 -5.89 -19.61 -2.40
CA MET A 72 -5.28 -20.47 -1.38
C MET A 72 -6.04 -20.44 -0.05
N ALA A 73 -6.51 -19.26 0.38
CA ALA A 73 -7.31 -19.11 1.60
C ALA A 73 -8.66 -19.83 1.47
N ASP A 74 -9.33 -19.71 0.32
CA ASP A 74 -10.58 -20.40 0.02
C ASP A 74 -10.38 -21.92 0.01
N MET A 75 -9.30 -22.40 -0.63
CA MET A 75 -8.95 -23.82 -0.64
C MET A 75 -8.68 -24.35 0.77
N LEU A 76 -7.97 -23.58 1.60
CA LEU A 76 -7.73 -23.94 3.00
C LEU A 76 -9.03 -23.97 3.81
N ALA A 77 -9.89 -22.97 3.65
CA ALA A 77 -11.19 -22.94 4.34
C ALA A 77 -12.05 -24.14 3.95
N TRP A 78 -12.10 -24.47 2.66
CA TRP A 78 -12.78 -25.68 2.17
C TRP A 78 -12.17 -26.95 2.75
N TYR A 79 -10.84 -27.08 2.75
CA TYR A 79 -10.15 -28.24 3.32
C TYR A 79 -10.53 -28.43 4.80
N GLN A 80 -10.50 -27.36 5.59
CA GLN A 80 -10.87 -27.41 7.00
C GLN A 80 -12.32 -27.83 7.21
N LEU A 81 -13.25 -27.43 6.32
CA LEU A 81 -14.64 -27.85 6.39
C LEU A 81 -14.85 -29.30 5.92
N ALA A 82 -14.15 -29.72 4.87
CA ALA A 82 -14.28 -31.04 4.27
C ALA A 82 -13.68 -32.15 5.14
N PHE A 83 -12.58 -31.85 5.84
CA PHE A 83 -11.83 -32.82 6.64
C PHE A 83 -11.94 -32.56 8.16
N ALA A 84 -12.88 -31.71 8.60
CA ALA A 84 -13.15 -31.51 10.01
C ALA A 84 -13.56 -32.84 10.69
N PRO A 85 -12.93 -33.22 11.82
CA PRO A 85 -13.37 -34.37 12.59
C PRO A 85 -14.84 -34.22 13.01
N PRO A 86 -15.64 -35.29 13.02
CA PRO A 86 -16.99 -35.23 13.55
C PRO A 86 -16.93 -34.89 15.04
N MET A 87 -17.69 -33.86 15.46
CA MET A 87 -17.74 -33.37 16.84
C MET A 87 -19.15 -33.41 17.40
N THR A 88 -19.28 -33.67 18.70
CA THR A 88 -20.57 -33.56 19.42
C THR A 88 -21.03 -32.08 19.49
N PRO A 89 -22.32 -31.82 19.79
CA PRO A 89 -22.80 -30.46 20.00
C PRO A 89 -22.02 -29.70 21.08
N GLU A 90 -21.67 -30.33 22.21
CA GLU A 90 -20.89 -29.64 23.26
C GLU A 90 -19.46 -29.31 22.79
N GLN A 91 -18.80 -30.25 22.10
CA GLN A 91 -17.46 -30.03 21.55
C GLN A 91 -17.44 -28.88 20.54
N LYS A 92 -18.46 -28.79 19.68
CA LYS A 92 -18.62 -27.66 18.74
C LYS A 92 -18.81 -26.34 19.48
N GLN A 93 -19.60 -26.33 20.56
CA GLN A 93 -19.82 -25.12 21.35
C GLN A 93 -18.54 -24.66 22.07
N ALA A 94 -17.80 -25.60 22.67
CA ALA A 94 -16.51 -25.32 23.30
C ALA A 94 -15.47 -24.81 22.29
N ALA A 95 -15.38 -25.44 21.11
CA ALA A 95 -14.49 -25.01 20.04
C ALA A 95 -14.83 -23.59 19.54
N LYS A 96 -16.11 -23.27 19.37
CA LYS A 96 -16.56 -21.91 19.01
C LYS A 96 -16.20 -20.88 20.07
N ALA A 97 -16.41 -21.18 21.36
CA ALA A 97 -16.04 -20.28 22.45
C ALA A 97 -14.52 -20.02 22.49
N ARG A 98 -13.71 -21.08 22.29
CA ARG A 98 -12.24 -20.97 22.18
C ARG A 98 -11.81 -20.17 20.95
N ALA A 99 -12.43 -20.39 19.79
CA ALA A 99 -12.13 -19.64 18.58
C ALA A 99 -12.44 -18.15 18.75
N ASN A 100 -13.60 -17.80 19.31
CA ASN A 100 -14.00 -16.41 19.51
C ASN A 100 -13.05 -15.66 20.45
N SER A 101 -12.68 -16.28 21.58
CA SER A 101 -11.71 -15.67 22.52
C SER A 101 -10.31 -15.50 21.90
N GLY A 102 -9.87 -16.47 21.08
CA GLY A 102 -8.63 -16.36 20.32
C GLY A 102 -8.65 -15.22 19.29
N VAL A 103 -9.75 -15.09 18.53
CA VAL A 103 -9.91 -14.01 17.53
C VAL A 103 -9.91 -12.63 18.18
N GLU A 104 -10.58 -12.46 19.32
CA GLU A 104 -10.61 -11.18 20.03
C GLU A 104 -9.21 -10.79 20.54
N SER A 105 -8.47 -11.77 21.08
CA SER A 105 -7.09 -11.56 21.54
C SER A 105 -6.17 -11.21 20.36
N PHE A 106 -6.27 -11.95 19.26
CA PHE A 106 -5.52 -11.66 18.02
C PHE A 106 -5.83 -10.26 17.50
N ARG A 107 -7.10 -9.88 17.42
CA ARG A 107 -7.53 -8.55 16.95
C ARG A 107 -6.97 -7.44 17.84
N SER A 108 -7.00 -7.64 19.15
CA SER A 108 -6.44 -6.69 20.13
C SER A 108 -4.94 -6.50 19.91
N HIS A 109 -4.18 -7.58 19.78
CA HIS A 109 -2.75 -7.53 19.49
C HIS A 109 -2.44 -6.86 18.15
N VAL A 110 -3.21 -7.17 17.10
CA VAL A 110 -3.06 -6.52 15.79
C VAL A 110 -3.34 -5.02 15.90
N ALA A 111 -4.40 -4.61 16.59
CA ALA A 111 -4.75 -3.21 16.76
C ALA A 111 -3.66 -2.43 17.53
N GLU A 112 -3.19 -2.97 18.65
CA GLU A 112 -2.08 -2.40 19.43
C GLU A 112 -0.81 -2.26 18.58
N ARG A 113 -0.50 -3.29 17.79
CA ARG A 113 0.68 -3.32 16.93
C ARG A 113 0.59 -2.31 15.79
N ILE A 114 -0.55 -2.20 15.11
CA ILE A 114 -0.79 -1.19 14.08
C ILE A 114 -0.62 0.22 14.67
N ASN A 115 -1.22 0.48 15.84
CA ASN A 115 -1.08 1.75 16.53
C ASN A 115 0.38 2.05 16.93
N SER A 116 1.19 1.02 17.17
CA SER A 116 2.64 1.16 17.45
C SER A 116 3.51 1.40 16.21
N GLY A 117 2.96 1.37 14.99
CA GLY A 117 3.69 1.64 13.74
C GLY A 117 4.67 0.54 13.30
N ARG A 118 4.68 -0.62 13.98
CA ARG A 118 5.58 -1.73 13.68
C ARG A 118 5.04 -2.59 12.53
N LYS A 119 5.90 -3.03 11.59
CA LYS A 119 5.49 -3.80 10.41
C LYS A 119 5.07 -5.23 10.78
N LEU A 120 4.02 -5.75 10.12
CA LEU A 120 3.40 -7.07 10.38
C LEU A 120 4.29 -8.26 10.03
N LEU A 121 4.93 -8.26 8.86
CA LEU A 121 5.56 -9.47 8.29
C LEU A 121 7.05 -9.63 8.60
N GLY A 122 7.77 -8.52 8.83
CA GLY A 122 9.23 -8.55 9.00
C GLY A 122 9.68 -9.10 10.36
N GLU A 123 8.89 -8.86 11.41
CA GLU A 123 9.21 -9.34 12.76
C GLU A 123 8.48 -10.63 13.12
N ALA A 124 7.27 -10.87 12.58
CA ALA A 124 6.55 -12.13 12.82
C ALA A 124 7.33 -13.35 12.30
N LEU A 125 8.08 -13.22 11.20
CA LEU A 125 8.96 -14.30 10.73
C LEU A 125 10.25 -14.45 11.58
N ALA A 126 10.68 -13.38 12.25
CA ALA A 126 11.85 -13.41 13.12
C ALA A 126 11.51 -14.02 14.50
N ASP A 127 10.30 -13.75 15.03
CA ASP A 127 9.76 -14.36 16.25
C ASP A 127 9.23 -15.79 16.00
N ALA A 128 8.75 -16.10 14.79
CA ALA A 128 8.28 -17.44 14.42
C ALA A 128 9.41 -18.39 13.97
N VAL A 129 10.68 -18.06 14.25
CA VAL A 129 11.73 -19.08 14.30
C VAL A 129 11.45 -19.92 15.55
N PHE A 130 10.50 -20.85 15.41
CA PHE A 130 10.16 -21.83 16.43
C PHE A 130 11.44 -22.54 16.86
N SER A 131 11.82 -22.40 18.13
CA SER A 131 12.87 -23.22 18.73
C SER A 131 12.35 -24.65 18.87
N GLU A 132 13.19 -25.67 18.66
CA GLU A 132 12.84 -27.08 18.90
C GLU A 132 12.23 -27.31 20.30
N ASP A 133 12.54 -26.44 21.27
CA ASP A 133 12.02 -26.48 22.63
C ASP A 133 10.50 -26.22 22.74
N ASP A 134 9.91 -25.45 21.80
CA ASP A 134 8.47 -25.11 21.83
C ASP A 134 7.58 -26.31 21.46
N PHE A 135 8.11 -27.24 20.66
CA PHE A 135 7.41 -28.48 20.29
C PHE A 135 7.29 -29.45 21.48
N ALA A 136 8.29 -29.49 22.36
CA ALA A 136 8.34 -30.41 23.50
C ALA A 136 7.32 -30.08 24.60
N GLN A 137 6.85 -28.84 24.70
CA GLN A 137 5.88 -28.42 25.71
C GLN A 137 4.42 -28.80 25.37
N ILE A 138 4.14 -29.13 24.11
CA ILE A 138 2.77 -29.42 23.65
C ILE A 138 2.38 -30.89 23.94
N GLU A 139 3.34 -31.78 24.18
CA GLU A 139 3.09 -33.23 24.33
C GLU A 139 2.71 -33.74 25.73
N HIS A 140 2.68 -32.90 26.78
CA HIS A 140 2.29 -33.37 28.12
C HIS A 140 0.85 -32.98 28.50
N PRO A 141 -0.15 -33.89 28.37
CA PRO A 141 -1.43 -33.72 29.05
C PRO A 141 -1.22 -33.89 30.57
N PRO A 142 -1.99 -33.16 31.40
CA PRO A 142 -1.88 -33.29 32.85
C PRO A 142 -2.39 -34.68 33.24
N VAL A 143 -1.49 -35.52 33.77
CA VAL A 143 -1.88 -36.76 34.45
C VAL A 143 -2.66 -36.34 35.69
N ALA A 144 -3.95 -36.71 35.72
CA ALA A 144 -4.81 -36.53 36.89
C ALA A 144 -4.17 -37.23 38.09
N ALA A 145 -3.88 -36.46 39.14
CA ALA A 145 -3.56 -37.01 40.44
C ALA A 145 -4.86 -37.47 41.13
N GLU A 146 -4.77 -38.63 41.76
CA GLU A 146 -5.80 -39.37 42.51
C GLU A 146 -6.62 -38.54 43.51
#